data_AF-A0A351L5Z8-F1
#
_entry.id   AF-A0A351L5Z8-F1
#
_cell.length_a   1.000
_cell.length_b   1.000
_cell.length_c   1.000
_cell.angle_alpha   90.00
_cell.angle_beta   90.00
_cell.angle_gamma   90.00
#
_symmetry.space_group_name_H-M   'P 1'
#
loop_
_entity.id
_entity.type
_entity.pdbx_description
1 polymer ?
#
loop_
_entity_poly.entity_id
_entity_poly.type
_entity_poly.pdbx_seq_one_letter_code
_entity_poly.pdbx_strand_id
1 'polypeptide(L)'
;EIFPIAQAVLAEQDLTLKRTAFALTVAGDVPPPTEEDILTLEIDDEAALAPLEPEQLQFLANFYHEDHEYEVFRRLDPLLLFARRNNAGELELLSPEEFQRVQPMLEEQLAQLEDEMDEYEE
;
A
#
# COMPACT_ATOMS: atom_id res chain seq x y z
N GLU A 1 10.60 15.69 -12.65
CA GLU A 1 9.66 16.81 -12.36
C GLU A 1 8.23 16.35 -12.05
N ILE A 2 7.92 15.06 -12.25
CA ILE A 2 6.63 14.43 -11.90
C ILE A 2 6.21 14.59 -10.43
N PHE A 3 7.10 14.31 -9.47
CA PHE A 3 6.73 14.29 -8.05
C PHE A 3 6.19 15.64 -7.53
N PRO A 4 6.85 16.79 -7.76
CA PRO A 4 6.30 18.10 -7.38
C PRO A 4 4.94 18.39 -8.00
N ILE A 5 4.68 17.94 -9.24
CA ILE A 5 3.39 18.15 -9.91
C ILE A 5 2.33 17.27 -9.24
N ALA A 6 2.59 15.98 -9.04
CA ALA A 6 1.69 15.08 -8.32
C ALA A 6 1.36 15.60 -6.91
N GLN A 7 2.36 16.14 -6.21
CA GLN A 7 2.17 16.76 -4.90
C GLN A 7 1.26 18.00 -4.97
N ALA A 8 1.42 18.86 -5.99
CA ALA A 8 0.59 20.03 -6.17
C ALA A 8 -0.87 19.67 -6.49
N VAL A 9 -1.10 18.71 -7.38
CA VAL A 9 -2.46 18.29 -7.77
C VAL A 9 -3.18 17.59 -6.63
N LEU A 10 -2.50 16.75 -5.85
CA LEU A 10 -3.08 16.18 -4.64
C LEU A 10 -3.43 17.26 -3.60
N ALA A 11 -2.62 18.31 -3.49
CA ALA A 11 -2.88 19.40 -2.54
C ALA A 11 -4.15 20.20 -2.88
N GLU A 12 -4.62 20.20 -4.13
CA GLU A 12 -5.91 20.79 -4.52
C GLU A 12 -7.11 20.05 -3.90
N GLN A 13 -6.90 18.80 -3.46
CA GLN A 13 -7.89 17.95 -2.80
C GLN A 13 -7.63 17.79 -1.30
N ASP A 14 -6.89 18.72 -0.69
CA ASP A 14 -6.47 18.64 0.73
C ASP A 14 -5.62 17.39 1.05
N LEU A 15 -4.96 16.80 0.04
CA LEU A 15 -4.08 15.64 0.18
C LEU A 15 -2.61 16.04 0.10
N THR A 16 -1.81 15.52 1.02
CA THR A 16 -0.35 15.74 1.05
C THR A 16 0.38 14.47 0.65
N LEU A 17 1.13 14.54 -0.46
CA LEU A 17 2.06 13.48 -0.86
C LEU A 17 3.37 13.56 -0.07
N LYS A 18 3.70 12.51 0.67
CA LYS A 18 4.90 12.40 1.50
C LYS A 18 5.87 11.36 0.92
N ARG A 19 7.15 11.72 0.88
CA ARG A 19 8.24 10.76 0.71
C ARG A 19 8.55 10.13 2.06
N THR A 20 7.97 8.98 2.35
CA THR A 20 8.33 8.21 3.54
C THR A 20 9.43 7.19 3.18
N ALA A 21 9.99 6.53 4.19
CA ALA A 21 11.16 5.67 4.01
C ALA A 21 10.93 4.47 3.08
N PHE A 22 9.68 3.99 2.95
CA PHE A 22 9.37 2.75 2.21
C PHE A 22 8.40 2.95 1.06
N ALA A 23 7.41 3.84 1.23
CA ALA A 23 6.40 4.08 0.22
C ALA A 23 6.12 5.59 0.08
N LEU A 24 5.59 5.98 -1.07
CA LEU A 24 4.90 7.25 -1.17
C LEU A 24 3.61 7.14 -0.37
N THR A 25 3.40 8.08 0.54
CA THR A 25 2.25 8.07 1.44
C THR A 25 1.42 9.32 1.22
N VAL A 26 0.15 9.14 0.91
CA VAL A 26 -0.83 10.22 0.87
C VAL A 26 -1.40 10.39 2.28
N ALA A 27 -1.43 11.63 2.79
CA ALA A 27 -2.02 11.96 4.07
C ALA A 27 -3.00 13.11 3.91
N GLY A 28 -4.14 13.05 4.62
CA GLY A 28 -5.24 14.01 4.48
C GLY A 28 -6.57 13.29 4.61
N ASP A 29 -7.64 13.94 4.17
CA ASP A 29 -8.98 13.34 4.13
C ASP A 29 -9.15 12.54 2.82
N VAL A 30 -8.53 11.37 2.75
CA VAL A 30 -8.59 10.51 1.55
C VAL A 30 -10.02 9.98 1.41
N PRO A 31 -10.72 10.24 0.28
CA PRO A 31 -12.08 9.77 0.11
C PRO A 31 -12.15 8.25 0.13
N PRO A 32 -13.27 7.65 0.59
CA PRO A 32 -13.48 6.22 0.43
C PRO A 32 -13.53 5.85 -1.06
N PRO A 33 -13.05 4.66 -1.45
CA PRO A 33 -13.09 4.23 -2.85
C PRO A 33 -14.54 4.01 -3.31
N THR A 34 -14.83 4.40 -4.55
CA THR A 34 -16.06 4.03 -5.27
C THR A 34 -15.74 3.02 -6.37
N GLU A 35 -16.74 2.31 -6.89
CA GLU A 35 -16.53 1.35 -8.00
C GLU A 35 -15.89 2.00 -9.24
N GLU A 36 -16.17 3.28 -9.49
CA GLU A 36 -15.62 4.02 -10.64
C GLU A 36 -14.15 4.40 -10.44
N ASP A 37 -13.69 4.49 -9.20
CA ASP A 37 -12.31 4.86 -8.85
C ASP A 37 -11.38 3.65 -8.77
N ILE A 38 -11.91 2.43 -8.80
CA ILE A 38 -11.13 1.21 -8.60
C ILE A 38 -10.59 0.69 -9.94
N LEU A 39 -9.27 0.67 -10.04
CA LEU A 39 -8.53 -0.03 -11.08
C LEU A 39 -8.06 -1.38 -10.54
N THR A 40 -8.50 -2.46 -11.18
CA THR A 40 -8.02 -3.82 -10.92
C THR A 40 -6.86 -4.13 -11.88
N LEU A 41 -5.68 -4.36 -11.32
CA LEU A 41 -4.49 -4.77 -12.05
C LEU A 41 -4.33 -6.29 -11.98
N GLU A 42 -4.52 -6.95 -13.12
CA GLU A 42 -4.21 -8.36 -13.29
C GLU A 42 -2.68 -8.53 -13.33
N ILE A 43 -2.13 -9.23 -12.33
CA ILE A 43 -0.70 -9.53 -12.28
C ILE A 43 -0.48 -10.93 -12.84
N ASP A 44 -0.03 -11.00 -14.09
CA ASP A 44 0.40 -12.26 -14.71
C ASP A 44 1.92 -12.39 -14.54
N ASP A 45 2.34 -13.31 -13.67
CA ASP A 45 3.75 -13.70 -13.54
C ASP A 45 3.89 -15.16 -13.95
N GLU A 46 4.46 -15.38 -15.13
CA GLU A 46 4.72 -16.72 -15.69
C GLU A 46 5.61 -17.59 -14.79
N ALA A 47 6.37 -16.99 -13.86
CA ALA A 47 7.20 -17.70 -12.89
C ALA A 47 6.49 -18.00 -11.56
N ALA A 48 5.27 -17.51 -11.35
CA ALA A 48 4.52 -17.76 -10.12
C ALA A 48 4.02 -19.21 -10.07
N LEU A 49 4.18 -19.85 -8.91
CA LEU A 49 3.73 -21.23 -8.66
C LEU A 49 2.20 -21.35 -8.47
N ALA A 50 1.50 -20.22 -8.34
CA ALA A 50 0.06 -20.09 -8.22
C ALA A 50 -0.40 -18.76 -8.86
N PRO A 51 -1.68 -18.64 -9.29
CA PRO A 51 -2.23 -17.37 -9.73
C PRO A 51 -2.07 -16.31 -8.63
N LEU A 52 -1.54 -15.14 -9.00
CA LEU A 52 -1.46 -14.01 -8.09
C LEU A 52 -2.84 -13.37 -7.99
N GLU A 53 -3.19 -12.90 -6.80
CA GLU A 53 -4.40 -12.12 -6.62
C GLU A 53 -4.27 -10.78 -7.35
N PRO A 54 -5.35 -10.29 -7.97
CA PRO A 54 -5.33 -9.02 -8.67
C PRO A 54 -5.17 -7.87 -7.66
N GLU A 55 -4.30 -6.90 -7.98
CA GLU A 55 -4.08 -5.75 -7.11
C GLU A 55 -5.15 -4.69 -7.38
N GLN A 56 -5.84 -4.23 -6.32
CA GLN A 56 -6.83 -3.16 -6.42
C GLN A 56 -6.25 -1.79 -6.03
N LEU A 57 -6.44 -0.83 -6.92
CA LEU A 57 -5.92 0.52 -6.79
C LEU A 57 -7.05 1.55 -6.85
N GLN A 58 -7.06 2.51 -5.93
CA GLN A 58 -7.96 3.66 -5.94
C GLN A 58 -7.31 4.83 -6.69
N PHE A 59 -7.98 5.34 -7.72
CA PHE A 59 -7.63 6.59 -8.39
C PHE A 59 -7.78 7.79 -7.43
N LEU A 60 -6.78 8.68 -7.43
CA LEU A 60 -6.81 9.91 -6.62
C LEU A 60 -6.75 11.18 -7.46
N ALA A 61 -5.92 11.20 -8.50
CA ALA A 61 -5.74 12.39 -9.35
C ALA A 61 -5.05 12.04 -10.66
N ASN A 62 -5.23 12.87 -11.69
CA ASN A 62 -4.42 12.83 -12.91
C ASN A 62 -3.76 14.19 -13.19
N PHE A 63 -2.71 14.19 -13.98
CA PHE A 63 -2.05 15.39 -14.48
C PHE A 63 -1.24 15.11 -15.75
N TYR A 64 -0.92 16.16 -16.50
CA TYR A 64 -0.08 16.07 -17.68
C TYR A 64 1.33 16.58 -17.42
N HIS A 65 2.32 15.89 -17.99
CA HIS A 65 3.70 16.36 -18.07
C HIS A 65 4.34 15.88 -19.37
N GLU A 66 4.95 16.81 -20.13
CA GLU A 66 5.62 16.52 -21.41
C GLU A 66 4.76 15.68 -22.38
N ASP A 67 3.51 16.11 -22.63
CA ASP A 67 2.53 15.44 -23.50
C ASP A 67 2.12 14.02 -23.06
N HIS A 68 2.49 13.60 -21.85
CA HIS A 68 2.06 12.33 -21.25
C HIS A 68 1.09 12.59 -20.09
N GLU A 69 0.06 11.77 -20.02
CA GLU A 69 -0.88 11.73 -18.89
C GLU A 69 -0.33 10.80 -17.81
N TYR A 70 -0.43 11.25 -16.55
CA TYR A 70 -0.05 10.51 -15.37
C TYR A 70 -1.26 10.44 -14.45
N GLU A 71 -1.44 9.28 -13.84
CA GLU A 71 -2.49 9.02 -12.85
C GLU A 71 -1.84 8.59 -11.54
N VAL A 72 -2.38 9.09 -10.43
CA VAL A 72 -1.94 8.78 -9.08
C VAL A 72 -2.93 7.84 -8.45
N PHE A 73 -2.43 6.66 -8.09
CA PHE A 73 -3.21 5.63 -7.44
C PHE A 73 -2.73 5.36 -6.02
N ARG A 74 -3.67 5.00 -5.14
CA ARG A 74 -3.42 4.43 -3.81
C ARG A 74 -3.74 2.93 -3.83
N ARG A 75 -2.92 2.12 -3.17
CA ARG A 75 -3.24 0.72 -2.89
C ARG A 75 -4.44 0.61 -1.95
N LEU A 76 -5.40 -0.25 -2.29
CA LEU A 76 -6.47 -0.65 -1.38
C LEU A 76 -5.95 -1.68 -0.39
N ASP A 77 -5.13 -2.62 -0.85
CA ASP A 77 -4.52 -3.61 0.01
C ASP A 77 -3.53 -2.97 0.99
N PRO A 78 -3.58 -3.36 2.27
CA PRO A 78 -2.72 -2.80 3.29
C PRO A 78 -1.26 -3.20 3.08
N LEU A 79 -0.34 -2.23 3.22
CA LEU A 79 1.09 -2.51 3.29
C LEU A 79 1.49 -2.79 4.74
N LEU A 80 1.89 -4.03 5.03
CA LEU A 80 2.38 -4.43 6.36
C LEU A 80 3.85 -4.04 6.55
N LEU A 81 4.15 -3.36 7.67
CA LEU A 81 5.51 -3.04 8.10
C LEU A 81 5.77 -3.64 9.48
N PHE A 82 6.79 -4.49 9.59
CA PHE A 82 7.14 -5.14 10.85
C PHE A 82 8.25 -4.39 11.58
N ALA A 83 7.94 -3.97 12.81
CA ALA A 83 8.86 -3.24 13.67
C ALA A 83 8.94 -3.88 15.06
N ARG A 84 10.13 -3.82 15.67
CA ARG A 84 10.36 -4.14 17.08
C ARG A 84 10.40 -2.86 17.89
N ARG A 85 9.87 -2.90 19.11
CA ARG A 85 10.09 -1.85 20.09
C ARG A 85 11.48 -2.00 20.75
N ASN A 86 12.33 -1.00 20.63
CA ASN A 86 13.67 -1.00 21.24
C ASN A 86 13.62 -0.72 22.75
N ASN A 87 14.79 -0.78 23.43
CA ASN A 87 14.89 -0.51 24.87
C ASN A 87 14.54 0.93 25.26
N ALA A 88 14.58 1.87 24.32
CA ALA A 88 14.13 3.25 24.52
C ALA A 88 12.61 3.43 24.33
N GLY A 89 11.91 2.35 23.92
CA GLY A 89 10.47 2.37 23.68
C GLY A 89 10.07 2.80 22.26
N GLU A 90 11.03 3.06 21.38
CA GLU A 90 10.82 3.49 20.00
C GLU A 90 10.63 2.29 19.07
N LEU A 91 9.92 2.48 17.96
CA LEU A 91 9.73 1.44 16.94
C LEU A 91 10.88 1.48 15.94
N GLU A 92 11.57 0.34 15.80
CA GLU A 92 12.63 0.12 14.82
C GLU A 92 12.19 -1.00 13.88
N LEU A 93 12.34 -0.78 12.57
CA LEU A 93 12.04 -1.82 11.59
C LEU A 93 13.02 -2.98 11.70
N LEU A 94 12.51 -4.18 11.44
CA LEU A 94 13.34 -5.38 11.45
C LEU A 94 14.33 -5.36 10.28
N SER A 95 15.57 -5.74 10.54
CA SER A 95 16.51 -6.04 9.45
C SER A 95 16.03 -7.28 8.66
N PRO A 96 16.49 -7.48 7.42
CA PRO A 96 16.11 -8.65 6.63
C PRO A 96 16.36 -9.99 7.33
N GLU A 97 17.48 -10.12 8.05
CA GLU A 97 17.82 -11.34 8.80
C GLU A 97 16.90 -11.57 10.00
N GLU A 98 16.56 -10.50 10.73
CA GLU A 98 15.60 -10.58 11.84
C GLU A 98 14.20 -10.93 11.33
N PHE A 99 13.79 -10.31 10.22
CA PHE A 99 12.50 -10.59 9.59
C PHE A 99 12.39 -12.06 9.17
N GLN A 100 13.38 -12.62 8.47
CA GLN A 100 13.38 -14.03 8.07
C GLN A 100 13.23 -15.00 9.26
N ARG A 101 13.77 -14.63 10.43
CA ARG A 101 13.64 -15.46 11.63
C ARG A 101 12.22 -15.48 12.19
N VAL A 102 11.51 -14.36 12.10
CA VAL A 102 10.16 -14.19 12.67
C VAL A 102 9.05 -14.41 11.65
N GLN A 103 9.35 -14.32 10.36
CA GLN A 103 8.40 -14.45 9.26
C GLN A 103 7.50 -15.70 9.39
N PRO A 104 8.01 -16.92 9.67
CA PRO A 104 7.14 -18.09 9.77
C PRO A 104 6.10 -17.97 10.89
N MET A 105 6.46 -17.34 12.01
CA MET A 105 5.54 -17.12 13.13
C MET A 105 4.54 -16.02 12.81
N LEU A 106 4.95 -14.99 12.06
CA LEU A 106 4.05 -13.93 11.62
C LEU A 106 3.03 -14.46 10.61
N GLU A 107 3.46 -15.27 9.65
CA GLU A 107 2.58 -15.92 8.67
C GLU A 107 1.53 -16.79 9.37
N GLU A 108 1.92 -17.60 10.36
CA GLU A 108 0.99 -18.41 11.15
C GLU A 108 -0.05 -17.56 11.90
N GLN A 109 0.37 -16.43 12.47
CA GLN A 109 -0.55 -15.53 13.18
C GLN A 109 -1.46 -14.74 12.24
N LEU A 110 -0.98 -14.36 11.06
CA LEU A 110 -1.79 -13.68 10.05
C LEU A 110 -2.86 -14.60 9.48
N ALA A 111 -2.52 -15.84 9.16
CA ALA A 111 -3.49 -16.84 8.70
C ALA A 111 -4.61 -17.07 9.73
N GLN A 112 -4.28 -17.11 11.03
CA GLN A 112 -5.29 -17.23 12.09
C GLN A 112 -6.23 -16.01 12.15
N LEU A 113 -5.69 -14.80 11.94
CA LEU A 113 -6.51 -13.58 11.91
C LEU A 113 -7.44 -13.54 10.69
N GLU A 114 -6.97 -14.01 9.53
CA GLU A 114 -7.80 -14.15 8.33
C GLU A 114 -8.94 -15.14 8.57
N ASP A 115 -8.64 -16.33 9.09
CA ASP A 115 -9.65 -17.34 9.45
C ASP A 115 -10.71 -16.78 10.42
N GLU A 116 -10.28 -16.00 11.43
CA GLU A 116 -11.18 -15.36 12.38
C GLU A 116 -12.06 -14.29 11.72
N MET A 117 -11.52 -13.49 10.80
CA MET A 117 -12.27 -12.44 10.11
C MET A 117 -13.35 -13.01 9.19
N ASP A 118 -13.04 -14.09 8.47
CA ASP A 118 -13.98 -14.78 7.58
C ASP A 118 -15.17 -15.37 8.36
N GLU A 119 -14.97 -15.82 9.61
CA GLU A 119 -16.03 -16.34 10.47
C GLU A 119 -17.05 -15.25 10.87
N TYR A 120 -16.68 -13.96 10.84
CA TYR A 120 -17.60 -12.84 11.13
C TYR A 120 -18.34 -12.32 9.89
N GLU A 121 -17.93 -12.72 8.68
CA GLU A 121 -18.59 -12.33 7.43
C GLU A 121 -19.68 -13.33 6.98
N GLU A 122 -19.82 -14.48 7.64
CA GLU A 122 -20.96 -15.43 7.52
C GLU A 122 -22.16 -15.09 8.43
#